data_AF-A0A377ZBX9-F1
#
_entry.id   AF-A0A377ZBX9-F1
#
_cell.length_a   1.000
_cell.length_b   1.000
_cell.length_c   1.000
_cell.angle_alpha   90.00
_cell.angle_beta   90.00
_cell.angle_gamma   90.00
#
_symmetry.space_group_name_H-M   'P 1'
#
loop_
_entity.id
_entity.type
_entity.pdbx_description
1 polymer ?
#
loop_
_entity_poly.entity_id
_entity_poly.type
_entity_poly.pdbx_seq_one_letter_code
_entity_poly.pdbx_strand_id
1 'polypeptide(L)'
;MVDRIVPAATPESLAEIAAVLGVDDPCAISCEPFIQWVVEDHFVAGRPAWETAGVQMTDDVLPWEQMKLRMLNGSHSFLAWLGYLAGHAHISDCMRDDVFRRAARQLMLDEQAPTLTITGVDLLAYADSLIARFSNPALKHRTWQIAMDGSQKLPQRMLDGIRVHLARDSRWPLLALGVAGWMRYVSGTDDAGQTIDVRDPLVDKIRQRVAQSDEQQRVDALLGLEEIFGRDLPHNAQFVAGIRAAWQQLATHGAREAVARALNS
;
A
#
# COMPACT_ATOMS: atom_id res chain seq x y z
N MET A 1 -16.04 -6.34 -0.89
CA MET A 1 -14.78 -6.22 -0.12
C MET A 1 -14.27 -7.58 0.35
N VAL A 2 -13.01 -7.93 0.09
CA VAL A 2 -12.33 -9.13 0.62
C VAL A 2 -11.04 -8.76 1.36
N ASP A 3 -10.80 -9.37 2.51
CA ASP A 3 -9.60 -9.12 3.32
C ASP A 3 -9.09 -10.37 4.05
N ARG A 4 -7.93 -10.83 3.61
CA ARG A 4 -7.05 -11.80 4.28
C ARG A 4 -5.66 -11.68 3.70
N ILE A 5 -4.64 -11.52 4.54
CA ILE A 5 -3.24 -11.53 4.11
C ILE A 5 -2.83 -12.98 3.84
N VAL A 6 -2.44 -13.23 2.60
CA VAL A 6 -2.00 -14.53 2.10
C VAL A 6 -0.70 -14.31 1.32
N PRO A 7 0.48 -14.50 1.94
CA PRO A 7 1.75 -14.44 1.24
C PRO A 7 1.80 -15.47 0.09
N ALA A 8 2.66 -15.24 -0.91
CA ALA A 8 2.88 -16.27 -1.93
C ALA A 8 3.50 -17.51 -1.29
N ALA A 9 3.06 -18.70 -1.73
CA ALA A 9 3.70 -19.95 -1.33
C ALA A 9 5.14 -19.99 -1.84
N THR A 10 6.06 -20.39 -0.97
CA THR A 10 7.47 -20.64 -1.27
C THR A 10 7.85 -22.07 -0.88
N PRO A 11 8.99 -22.61 -1.38
CA PRO A 11 9.47 -23.91 -0.93
C PRO A 11 9.61 -24.00 0.60
N GLU A 12 10.04 -22.92 1.24
CA GLU A 12 10.16 -22.84 2.70
C GLU A 12 8.79 -22.89 3.40
N SER A 13 7.78 -22.16 2.91
CA SER A 13 6.45 -22.18 3.53
C SER A 13 5.74 -23.53 3.34
N LEU A 14 5.94 -24.19 2.18
CA LEU A 14 5.39 -25.52 1.94
C LEU A 14 6.05 -26.57 2.86
N ALA A 15 7.37 -26.49 3.05
CA ALA A 15 8.08 -27.34 4.00
C ALA A 15 7.61 -27.11 5.46
N GLU A 16 7.36 -25.86 5.84
CA GLU A 16 6.79 -25.52 7.16
C GLU A 16 5.40 -26.14 7.35
N ILE A 17 4.51 -25.99 6.37
CA ILE A 17 3.16 -26.57 6.42
C ILE A 17 3.22 -28.09 6.48
N ALA A 18 4.05 -28.73 5.65
CA ALA A 18 4.21 -30.17 5.64
C ALA A 18 4.74 -30.72 6.97
N ALA A 19 5.66 -29.99 7.63
CA ALA A 19 6.15 -30.36 8.95
C ALA A 19 5.06 -30.30 10.03
N VAL A 20 4.12 -29.34 9.93
CA VAL A 20 3.00 -29.19 10.88
C VAL A 20 1.89 -30.22 10.61
N LEU A 21 1.55 -30.45 9.34
CA LEU A 21 0.43 -31.33 8.96
C LEU A 21 0.84 -32.81 8.84
N GLY A 22 2.13 -33.11 8.70
CA GLY A 22 2.64 -34.45 8.44
C GLY A 22 2.35 -34.96 7.02
N VAL A 23 1.95 -34.07 6.10
CA VAL A 23 1.60 -34.38 4.70
C VAL A 23 2.20 -33.34 3.79
N ASP A 24 2.84 -33.79 2.69
CA ASP A 24 3.28 -32.91 1.61
C ASP A 24 2.09 -32.56 0.71
N ASP A 25 1.73 -31.28 0.68
CA ASP A 25 0.62 -30.76 -0.13
C ASP A 25 1.14 -29.60 -1.01
N PRO A 26 1.28 -29.82 -2.34
CA PRO A 26 1.77 -28.79 -3.25
C PRO A 26 0.78 -27.63 -3.47
N CYS A 27 -0.46 -27.75 -2.98
CA CYS A 27 -1.49 -26.73 -3.03
C CYS A 27 -1.70 -26.02 -1.68
N ALA A 28 -0.91 -26.34 -0.66
CA ALA A 28 -1.05 -25.73 0.65
C ALA A 28 -0.71 -24.23 0.64
N ILE A 29 -1.42 -23.47 1.49
CA ILE A 29 -1.20 -22.04 1.64
C ILE A 29 -1.24 -21.61 3.10
N SER A 30 -0.29 -20.76 3.49
CA SER A 30 -0.29 -20.11 4.79
C SER A 30 -0.96 -18.74 4.67
N CYS A 31 -1.73 -18.38 5.69
CA CYS A 31 -2.46 -17.12 5.74
C CYS A 31 -2.62 -16.67 7.18
N GLU A 32 -2.94 -15.38 7.36
CA GLU A 32 -3.25 -14.86 8.67
C GLU A 32 -4.56 -15.44 9.23
N PRO A 33 -4.75 -15.44 10.57
CA PRO A 33 -6.00 -15.89 11.18
C PRO A 33 -7.18 -14.94 10.91
N PHE A 34 -6.92 -13.63 10.75
CA PHE A 34 -7.95 -12.66 10.40
C PHE A 34 -8.54 -12.98 9.01
N ILE A 35 -9.86 -12.90 8.89
CA ILE A 35 -10.58 -13.01 7.63
C ILE A 35 -11.81 -12.12 7.69
N GLN A 36 -12.07 -11.40 6.60
CA GLN A 36 -13.28 -10.60 6.45
C GLN A 36 -13.77 -10.66 5.01
N TRP A 37 -15.08 -10.79 4.86
CA TRP A 37 -15.75 -10.73 3.57
C TRP A 37 -17.06 -9.95 3.73
N VAL A 38 -17.19 -8.86 2.97
CA VAL A 38 -18.41 -8.06 2.89
C VAL A 38 -18.93 -8.11 1.45
N VAL A 39 -20.22 -8.43 1.31
CA VAL A 39 -20.87 -8.75 0.04
C VAL A 39 -22.17 -7.97 -0.08
N GLU A 40 -22.39 -7.33 -1.23
CA GLU A 40 -23.72 -6.78 -1.57
C GLU A 40 -24.70 -7.93 -1.80
N ASP A 41 -25.82 -7.93 -1.08
CA ASP A 41 -26.80 -9.01 -1.16
C ASP A 41 -27.71 -8.89 -2.39
N HIS A 42 -27.12 -9.02 -3.57
CA HIS A 42 -27.78 -8.79 -4.85
C HIS A 42 -27.57 -9.96 -5.82
N PHE A 43 -28.25 -11.08 -5.56
CA PHE A 43 -28.11 -12.33 -6.31
C PHE A 43 -29.39 -12.71 -7.05
N VAL A 44 -29.29 -12.90 -8.38
CA VAL A 44 -30.45 -13.20 -9.24
C VAL A 44 -30.95 -14.65 -9.16
N ALA A 45 -30.12 -15.56 -8.66
CA ALA A 45 -30.39 -17.01 -8.64
C ALA A 45 -30.10 -17.65 -7.26
N GLY A 46 -30.29 -16.86 -6.19
CA GLY A 46 -29.91 -17.26 -4.84
C GLY A 46 -28.40 -17.29 -4.62
N ARG A 47 -28.01 -17.57 -3.38
CA ARG A 47 -26.62 -17.73 -2.93
C ARG A 47 -26.56 -18.67 -1.72
N PRO A 48 -25.39 -19.21 -1.38
CA PRO A 48 -25.20 -19.86 -0.08
C PRO A 48 -25.50 -18.89 1.08
N ALA A 49 -25.86 -19.46 2.24
CA ALA A 49 -26.05 -18.71 3.48
C ALA A 49 -24.69 -18.36 4.11
N TRP A 50 -23.84 -17.63 3.38
CA TRP A 50 -22.47 -17.28 3.81
C TRP A 50 -22.43 -16.49 5.13
N GLU A 51 -23.51 -15.80 5.48
CA GLU A 51 -23.68 -15.12 6.76
C GLU A 51 -23.55 -16.08 7.96
N THR A 52 -23.89 -17.37 7.79
CA THR A 52 -23.70 -18.37 8.85
C THR A 52 -22.24 -18.74 9.06
N ALA A 53 -21.36 -18.38 8.11
CA ALA A 53 -19.91 -18.53 8.17
C ALA A 53 -19.20 -17.19 8.49
N GLY A 54 -19.94 -16.15 8.87
CA GLY A 54 -19.39 -14.85 9.27
C GLY A 54 -19.24 -13.81 8.15
N VAL A 55 -19.74 -14.09 6.94
CA VAL A 55 -19.76 -13.08 5.85
C VAL A 55 -20.79 -11.99 6.17
N GLN A 56 -20.40 -10.73 6.00
CA GLN A 56 -21.27 -9.59 6.24
C GLN A 56 -22.03 -9.26 4.95
N MET A 57 -23.34 -9.36 5.00
CA MET A 57 -24.22 -8.91 3.91
C MET A 57 -24.52 -7.42 4.09
N THR A 58 -24.51 -6.66 2.99
CA THR A 58 -24.77 -5.20 2.98
C THR A 58 -25.58 -4.83 1.74
N ASP A 59 -26.17 -3.64 1.75
CA ASP A 59 -26.81 -3.05 0.56
C ASP A 59 -25.80 -2.30 -0.32
N ASP A 60 -24.71 -1.81 0.28
CA ASP A 60 -23.64 -1.06 -0.39
C ASP A 60 -22.28 -1.48 0.20
N VAL A 61 -21.39 -1.98 -0.65
CA VAL A 61 -20.05 -2.44 -0.25
C VAL A 61 -18.98 -1.38 -0.46
N LEU A 62 -19.27 -0.30 -1.20
CA LEU A 62 -18.28 0.70 -1.58
C LEU A 62 -17.58 1.35 -0.38
N PRO A 63 -18.27 1.75 0.71
CA PRO A 63 -17.60 2.32 1.88
C PRO A 63 -16.63 1.33 2.56
N TRP A 64 -16.97 0.04 2.59
CA TRP A 64 -16.11 -1.02 3.12
C TRP A 64 -14.87 -1.22 2.26
N GLU A 65 -15.04 -1.19 0.93
CA GLU A 65 -13.94 -1.29 -0.01
C GLU A 65 -13.00 -0.10 0.09
N GLN A 66 -13.52 1.12 0.16
CA GLN A 66 -12.71 2.33 0.35
C GLN A 66 -11.92 2.27 1.66
N MET A 67 -12.57 1.88 2.77
CA MET A 67 -11.90 1.72 4.06
C MET A 67 -10.70 0.78 3.96
N LYS A 68 -10.91 -0.41 3.39
CA LYS A 68 -9.85 -1.42 3.27
C LYS A 68 -8.78 -1.01 2.23
N LEU A 69 -9.17 -0.48 1.08
CA LEU A 69 -8.23 -0.07 0.02
C LEU A 69 -7.32 1.07 0.47
N ARG A 70 -7.83 1.99 1.29
CA ARG A 70 -7.07 3.14 1.77
C ARG A 70 -6.28 2.82 3.04
N MET A 71 -6.96 2.38 4.10
CA MET A 71 -6.30 2.16 5.40
C MET A 71 -5.41 0.92 5.42
N LEU A 72 -5.82 -0.21 4.82
CA LEU A 72 -4.96 -1.39 4.75
C LEU A 72 -4.06 -1.34 3.53
N ASN A 73 -4.64 -1.28 2.33
CA ASN A 73 -3.83 -1.44 1.13
C ASN A 73 -2.95 -0.22 0.84
N GLY A 74 -3.40 1.00 1.16
CA GLY A 74 -2.60 2.22 1.09
C GLY A 74 -1.40 2.20 2.02
N SER A 75 -1.58 1.84 3.29
CA SER A 75 -0.44 1.68 4.19
C SER A 75 0.48 0.53 3.80
N HIS A 76 -0.05 -0.58 3.28
CA HIS A 76 0.78 -1.69 2.77
C HIS A 76 1.67 -1.22 1.62
N SER A 77 1.12 -0.44 0.68
CA SER A 77 1.88 0.14 -0.43
C SER A 77 2.94 1.14 0.05
N PHE A 78 2.58 2.02 1.00
CA PHE A 78 3.52 2.94 1.64
C PHE A 78 4.72 2.19 2.25
N LEU A 79 4.43 1.16 3.06
CA LEU A 79 5.44 0.31 3.70
C LEU A 79 6.25 -0.49 2.68
N ALA A 80 5.60 -0.98 1.62
CA ALA A 80 6.27 -1.79 0.60
C ALA A 80 7.33 -0.98 -0.15
N TRP A 81 7.01 0.21 -0.65
CA TRP A 81 7.98 1.00 -1.42
C TRP A 81 9.05 1.60 -0.51
N LEU A 82 8.67 2.30 0.55
CA LEU A 82 9.63 2.98 1.42
C LEU A 82 10.42 2.00 2.28
N GLY A 83 9.78 0.92 2.74
CA GLY A 83 10.46 -0.14 3.49
C GLY A 83 11.45 -0.91 2.62
N TYR A 84 11.10 -1.24 1.37
CA TYR A 84 12.05 -1.85 0.44
C TYR A 84 13.25 -0.95 0.18
N LEU A 85 13.02 0.34 -0.11
CA LEU A 85 14.09 1.32 -0.30
C LEU A 85 15.02 1.42 0.93
N ALA A 86 14.45 1.32 2.14
CA ALA A 86 15.19 1.31 3.40
C ALA A 86 15.84 -0.05 3.75
N GLY A 87 15.73 -1.07 2.89
CA GLY A 87 16.34 -2.38 3.11
C GLY A 87 15.51 -3.36 3.95
N HIS A 88 14.24 -3.09 4.21
CA HIS A 88 13.33 -4.02 4.89
C HIS A 88 12.75 -5.05 3.90
N ALA A 89 13.10 -6.32 4.09
CA ALA A 89 12.66 -7.40 3.21
C ALA A 89 11.17 -7.75 3.36
N HIS A 90 10.61 -7.65 4.58
CA HIS A 90 9.22 -8.00 4.88
C HIS A 90 8.49 -6.87 5.62
N ILE A 91 7.16 -6.90 5.56
CA ILE A 91 6.32 -5.93 6.30
C ILE A 91 6.56 -6.01 7.81
N SER A 92 6.76 -7.21 8.36
CA SER A 92 7.09 -7.37 9.78
C SER A 92 8.41 -6.68 10.17
N ASP A 93 9.36 -6.57 9.24
CA ASP A 93 10.62 -5.87 9.48
C ASP A 93 10.39 -4.35 9.53
N CYS A 94 9.49 -3.82 8.69
CA CYS A 94 9.05 -2.43 8.78
C CYS A 94 8.34 -2.15 10.12
N MET A 95 7.54 -3.09 10.64
CA MET A 95 6.84 -2.92 11.92
C MET A 95 7.76 -2.96 13.15
N ARG A 96 8.95 -3.57 13.03
CA ARG A 96 10.00 -3.52 14.05
C ARG A 96 10.73 -2.19 14.08
N ASP A 97 10.67 -1.42 13.00
CA ASP A 97 11.16 -0.04 12.99
C ASP A 97 10.06 0.91 13.51
N ASP A 98 10.31 1.52 14.65
CA ASP A 98 9.38 2.46 15.29
C ASP A 98 8.99 3.64 14.38
N VAL A 99 9.86 4.07 13.48
CA VAL A 99 9.58 5.13 12.51
C VAL A 99 8.49 4.68 11.54
N PHE A 100 8.65 3.52 10.92
CA PHE A 100 7.68 2.98 9.96
C PHE A 100 6.37 2.57 10.62
N ARG A 101 6.42 1.96 11.81
CA ARG A 101 5.22 1.59 12.57
C ARG A 101 4.37 2.82 12.90
N ARG A 102 4.99 3.89 13.40
CA ARG A 102 4.30 5.15 13.69
C ARG A 102 3.75 5.81 12.42
N ALA A 103 4.55 5.85 11.35
CA ALA A 103 4.13 6.46 10.09
C ALA A 103 2.95 5.73 9.45
N ALA A 104 2.96 4.39 9.47
CA ALA A 104 1.82 3.62 8.97
C ALA A 104 0.54 3.91 9.75
N ARG A 105 0.63 3.95 11.09
CA ARG A 105 -0.54 4.25 11.94
C ARG A 105 -1.04 5.68 11.73
N GLN A 106 -0.14 6.65 11.60
CA GLN A 106 -0.48 8.05 11.34
C GLN A 106 -1.10 8.21 9.94
N LEU A 107 -0.54 7.58 8.91
CA LEU A 107 -1.11 7.54 7.56
C LEU A 107 -2.54 6.97 7.60
N MET A 108 -2.77 5.88 8.33
CA MET A 108 -4.10 5.26 8.46
C MET A 108 -5.13 6.23 9.05
N LEU A 109 -4.79 6.92 10.15
CA LEU A 109 -5.76 7.67 10.94
C LEU A 109 -5.88 9.14 10.54
N ASP A 110 -4.78 9.78 10.16
CA ASP A 110 -4.74 11.22 9.94
C ASP A 110 -4.96 11.58 8.47
N GLU A 111 -4.68 10.66 7.55
CA GLU A 111 -4.76 10.90 6.11
C GLU A 111 -5.76 9.95 5.42
N GLN A 112 -5.75 8.65 5.72
CA GLN A 112 -6.68 7.73 5.05
C GLN A 112 -8.09 7.80 5.64
N ALA A 113 -8.24 7.64 6.96
CA ALA A 113 -9.54 7.60 7.63
C ALA A 113 -10.43 8.84 7.35
N PRO A 114 -9.91 10.09 7.33
CA PRO A 114 -10.74 11.27 7.07
C PRO A 114 -11.34 11.30 5.65
N THR A 115 -10.80 10.51 4.72
CA THR A 115 -11.30 10.44 3.34
C THR A 115 -12.47 9.47 3.17
N LEU A 116 -12.79 8.68 4.21
CA LEU A 116 -13.78 7.62 4.15
C LEU A 116 -15.21 8.12 4.43
N THR A 117 -16.18 7.37 3.92
CA THR A 117 -17.62 7.60 4.14
C THR A 117 -18.28 6.51 4.99
N ILE A 118 -17.53 5.48 5.40
CA ILE A 118 -18.02 4.37 6.22
C ILE A 118 -18.54 4.86 7.57
N THR A 119 -19.64 4.28 8.03
CA THR A 119 -20.25 4.57 9.34
C THR A 119 -20.36 3.30 10.18
N GLY A 120 -20.40 3.44 11.51
CA GLY A 120 -20.59 2.31 12.42
C GLY A 120 -19.35 1.41 12.58
N VAL A 121 -18.18 1.86 12.13
CA VAL A 121 -16.89 1.18 12.32
C VAL A 121 -15.99 2.06 13.18
N ASP A 122 -15.37 1.44 14.20
CA ASP A 122 -14.29 2.08 14.96
C ASP A 122 -12.99 2.03 14.14
N LEU A 123 -12.68 3.14 13.47
CA LEU A 123 -11.49 3.25 12.63
C LEU A 123 -10.18 3.25 13.42
N LEU A 124 -10.22 3.65 14.71
CA LEU A 124 -9.06 3.57 15.60
C LEU A 124 -8.74 2.10 15.90
N ALA A 125 -9.75 1.33 16.32
CA ALA A 125 -9.60 -0.10 16.55
C ALA A 125 -9.22 -0.85 15.27
N TYR A 126 -9.75 -0.43 14.12
CA TYR A 126 -9.37 -0.99 12.83
C TYR A 126 -7.88 -0.73 12.52
N ALA A 127 -7.38 0.50 12.66
CA ALA A 127 -5.97 0.81 12.45
C ALA A 127 -5.04 0.03 13.41
N ASP A 128 -5.42 -0.10 14.69
CA ASP A 128 -4.64 -0.88 15.66
C ASP A 128 -4.64 -2.38 15.30
N SER A 129 -5.76 -2.91 14.80
CA SER A 129 -5.83 -4.26 14.23
C SER A 129 -4.90 -4.43 13.03
N LEU A 130 -4.86 -3.47 12.11
CA LEU A 130 -3.96 -3.50 10.94
C LEU A 130 -2.48 -3.50 11.36
N ILE A 131 -2.09 -2.67 12.32
CA ILE A 131 -0.72 -2.67 12.86
C ILE A 131 -0.37 -4.04 13.47
N ALA A 132 -1.28 -4.64 14.24
CA ALA A 132 -1.06 -5.97 14.81
C ALA A 132 -0.91 -7.04 13.71
N ARG A 133 -1.75 -7.00 12.67
CA ARG A 133 -1.69 -7.91 11.52
C ARG A 133 -0.39 -7.79 10.73
N PHE A 134 0.05 -6.56 10.44
CA PHE A 134 1.33 -6.30 9.78
C PHE A 134 2.53 -6.73 10.62
N SER A 135 2.39 -6.73 11.95
CA SER A 135 3.45 -7.12 12.87
C SER A 135 3.62 -8.63 13.01
N ASN A 136 2.75 -9.45 12.41
CA ASN A 136 2.79 -10.91 12.53
C ASN A 136 4.09 -11.48 11.92
N PRO A 137 5.03 -11.99 12.74
CA PRO A 137 6.34 -12.44 12.26
C PRO A 137 6.31 -13.79 11.54
N ALA A 138 5.21 -14.53 11.68
CA ALA A 138 5.00 -15.81 10.99
C ALA A 138 4.70 -15.59 9.49
N LEU A 139 4.19 -14.42 9.12
CA LEU A 139 3.93 -14.07 7.73
C LEU A 139 5.18 -13.43 7.12
N LYS A 140 5.86 -14.17 6.24
CA LYS A 140 6.98 -13.63 5.44
C LYS A 140 6.48 -12.83 4.23
N HIS A 141 5.60 -11.87 4.46
CA HIS A 141 5.04 -11.05 3.39
C HIS A 141 6.07 -10.02 2.90
N ARG A 142 6.67 -10.30 1.74
CA ARG A 142 7.79 -9.51 1.19
C ARG A 142 7.32 -8.13 0.75
N THR A 143 8.08 -7.09 1.12
CA THR A 143 7.85 -5.71 0.65
C THR A 143 7.86 -5.65 -0.88
N TRP A 144 8.82 -6.36 -1.49
CA TRP A 144 8.92 -6.48 -2.95
C TRP A 144 7.65 -7.06 -3.60
N GLN A 145 7.05 -8.11 -3.02
CA GLN A 145 5.82 -8.72 -3.56
C GLN A 145 4.65 -7.73 -3.52
N ILE A 146 4.54 -6.94 -2.46
CA ILE A 146 3.49 -5.95 -2.30
C ILE A 146 3.70 -4.76 -3.25
N ALA A 147 4.95 -4.40 -3.50
CA ALA A 147 5.36 -3.28 -4.36
C ALA A 147 5.07 -3.52 -5.85
N MET A 148 4.92 -4.79 -6.28
CA MET A 148 4.56 -5.15 -7.66
C MET A 148 3.27 -4.47 -8.11
N ASP A 149 3.10 -4.26 -9.42
CA ASP A 149 1.87 -3.71 -10.03
C ASP A 149 1.44 -2.38 -9.39
N GLY A 150 2.40 -1.56 -9.01
CA GLY A 150 2.17 -0.26 -8.38
C GLY A 150 1.26 0.63 -9.22
N SER A 151 1.39 0.61 -10.56
CA SER A 151 0.52 1.37 -11.48
C SER A 151 -0.96 1.05 -11.33
N GLN A 152 -1.29 -0.21 -10.98
CA GLN A 152 -2.66 -0.68 -10.81
C GLN A 152 -3.19 -0.45 -9.39
N LYS A 153 -2.31 -0.05 -8.46
CA LYS A 153 -2.60 0.04 -7.03
C LYS A 153 -2.68 1.48 -6.55
N LEU A 154 -1.81 2.34 -7.06
CA LEU A 154 -1.61 3.72 -6.60
C LEU A 154 -2.90 4.58 -6.68
N PRO A 155 -3.73 4.50 -7.75
CA PRO A 155 -4.92 5.34 -7.87
C PRO A 155 -5.89 5.21 -6.69
N GLN A 156 -6.38 4.00 -6.44
CA GLN A 156 -7.40 3.71 -5.43
C GLN A 156 -6.86 3.64 -3.99
N ARG A 157 -5.54 3.47 -3.83
CA ARG A 157 -4.90 3.36 -2.51
C ARG A 157 -4.40 4.69 -1.95
N MET A 158 -4.06 5.64 -2.82
CA MET A 158 -3.48 6.92 -2.41
C MET A 158 -4.08 8.12 -3.16
N LEU A 159 -4.11 8.08 -4.51
CA LEU A 159 -4.48 9.27 -5.29
C LEU A 159 -5.91 9.74 -5.04
N ASP A 160 -6.86 8.81 -4.92
CA ASP A 160 -8.25 9.17 -4.62
C ASP A 160 -8.39 9.80 -3.22
N GLY A 161 -7.60 9.37 -2.25
CA GLY A 161 -7.51 10.02 -0.94
C GLY A 161 -6.91 11.42 -1.04
N ILE A 162 -5.83 11.58 -1.81
CA ILE A 162 -5.20 12.89 -2.05
C ILE A 162 -6.19 13.85 -2.75
N ARG A 163 -6.99 13.39 -3.72
CA ARG A 163 -8.06 14.20 -4.34
C ARG A 163 -9.04 14.75 -3.30
N VAL A 164 -9.44 13.93 -2.33
CA VAL A 164 -10.30 14.36 -1.22
C VAL A 164 -9.60 15.42 -0.37
N HIS A 165 -8.30 15.25 -0.06
CA HIS A 165 -7.57 16.23 0.71
C HIS A 165 -7.40 17.57 -0.01
N LEU A 166 -7.11 17.54 -1.32
CA LEU A 166 -7.01 18.73 -2.17
C LEU A 166 -8.35 19.49 -2.21
N ALA A 167 -9.47 18.78 -2.37
CA ALA A 167 -10.79 19.39 -2.37
C ALA A 167 -11.17 20.02 -1.01
N ARG A 168 -10.56 19.57 0.08
CA ARG A 168 -10.82 20.04 1.46
C ARG A 168 -9.74 20.96 2.02
N ASP A 169 -8.72 21.29 1.22
CA ASP A 169 -7.51 22.01 1.65
C ASP A 169 -6.91 21.48 2.97
N SER A 170 -6.77 20.16 3.06
CA SER A 170 -6.21 19.48 4.23
C SER A 170 -4.83 18.89 3.90
N ARG A 171 -4.03 18.60 4.94
CA ARG A 171 -2.66 18.10 4.78
C ARG A 171 -2.62 16.59 4.49
N TRP A 172 -1.62 16.16 3.71
CA TRP A 172 -1.42 14.77 3.30
C TRP A 172 0.09 14.40 3.09
N PRO A 173 0.99 14.76 4.02
CA PRO A 173 2.44 14.56 3.83
C PRO A 173 2.87 13.09 3.66
N LEU A 174 2.24 12.13 4.35
CA LEU A 174 2.60 10.72 4.27
C LEU A 174 2.08 10.08 2.97
N LEU A 175 0.92 10.49 2.48
CA LEU A 175 0.44 10.14 1.14
C LEU A 175 1.39 10.68 0.06
N ALA A 176 1.85 11.93 0.20
CA ALA A 176 2.85 12.50 -0.72
C ALA A 176 4.14 11.66 -0.74
N LEU A 177 4.61 11.28 0.45
CA LEU A 177 5.79 10.44 0.61
C LEU A 177 5.58 9.02 0.07
N GLY A 178 4.39 8.45 0.21
CA GLY A 178 4.04 7.16 -0.39
C GLY A 178 4.12 7.18 -1.92
N VAL A 179 3.58 8.23 -2.55
CA VAL A 179 3.65 8.42 -4.02
C VAL A 179 5.09 8.67 -4.47
N ALA A 180 5.84 9.53 -3.77
CA ALA A 180 7.26 9.75 -4.07
C ALA A 180 8.11 8.48 -3.85
N GLY A 181 7.76 7.66 -2.85
CA GLY A 181 8.37 6.37 -2.58
C GLY A 181 8.15 5.38 -3.73
N TRP A 182 6.94 5.33 -4.30
CA TRP A 182 6.69 4.58 -5.53
C TRP A 182 7.56 5.09 -6.68
N MET A 183 7.59 6.42 -6.91
CA MET A 183 8.41 7.03 -7.97
C MET A 183 9.90 6.64 -7.83
N ARG A 184 10.40 6.62 -6.59
CA ARG A 184 11.79 6.28 -6.30
C ARG A 184 12.05 4.78 -6.48
N TYR A 185 11.13 3.94 -6.02
CA TYR A 185 11.20 2.50 -6.23
C TYR A 185 11.22 2.13 -7.72
N VAL A 186 10.31 2.70 -8.52
CA VAL A 186 10.26 2.40 -9.96
C VAL A 186 11.40 3.03 -10.77
N SER A 187 12.17 3.93 -10.14
CA SER A 187 13.40 4.48 -10.70
C SER A 187 14.55 3.45 -10.73
N GLY A 188 14.39 2.30 -10.09
CA GLY A 188 15.22 1.11 -10.33
C GLY A 188 16.45 0.97 -9.45
N THR A 189 16.65 1.84 -8.46
CA THR A 189 17.79 1.76 -7.54
C THR A 189 17.35 2.08 -6.11
N ASP A 190 17.74 1.24 -5.15
CA ASP A 190 17.44 1.45 -3.72
C ASP A 190 18.44 2.39 -3.03
N ASP A 191 18.24 2.66 -1.73
CA ASP A 191 19.10 3.58 -0.98
C ASP A 191 20.52 3.03 -0.75
N ALA A 192 20.72 1.72 -0.92
CA ALA A 192 22.02 1.05 -0.87
C ALA A 192 22.71 0.99 -2.25
N GLY A 193 22.10 1.57 -3.29
CA GLY A 193 22.63 1.59 -4.65
C GLY A 193 22.43 0.28 -5.42
N GLN A 194 21.60 -0.65 -4.93
CA GLN A 194 21.31 -1.92 -5.59
C GLN A 194 20.18 -1.77 -6.61
N THR A 195 20.27 -2.54 -7.70
CA THR A 195 19.24 -2.57 -8.74
C THR A 195 17.96 -3.24 -8.23
N ILE A 196 16.82 -2.61 -8.54
CA ILE A 196 15.49 -3.12 -8.19
C ILE A 196 14.88 -3.87 -9.40
N ASP A 197 14.45 -5.12 -9.19
CA ASP A 197 13.58 -5.84 -10.15
C ASP A 197 12.15 -5.27 -10.08
N VAL A 198 11.90 -4.18 -10.79
CA VAL A 198 10.57 -3.55 -10.87
C VAL A 198 9.66 -4.42 -11.72
N ARG A 199 8.59 -4.93 -11.12
CA ARG A 199 7.54 -5.70 -11.81
C ARG A 199 6.22 -4.94 -11.81
N ASP A 200 5.79 -4.57 -12.99
CA ASP A 200 4.58 -3.77 -13.20
C ASP A 200 4.06 -3.98 -14.63
N PRO A 201 2.74 -3.99 -14.88
CA PRO A 201 2.18 -4.09 -16.24
C PRO A 201 2.59 -2.92 -17.15
N LEU A 202 2.92 -1.76 -16.58
CA LEU A 202 3.39 -0.57 -17.29
C LEU A 202 4.91 -0.40 -17.24
N VAL A 203 5.68 -1.44 -16.87
CA VAL A 203 7.12 -1.34 -16.62
C VAL A 203 7.90 -0.73 -17.79
N ASP A 204 7.55 -1.04 -19.04
CA ASP A 204 8.26 -0.51 -20.20
C ASP A 204 8.05 1.01 -20.36
N LYS A 205 6.81 1.49 -20.16
CA LYS A 205 6.50 2.94 -20.18
C LYS A 205 7.22 3.65 -19.03
N ILE A 206 7.19 3.06 -17.84
CA ILE A 206 7.86 3.59 -16.65
C ILE A 206 9.37 3.69 -16.89
N ARG A 207 10.01 2.63 -17.40
CA ARG A 207 11.45 2.62 -17.73
C ARG A 207 11.79 3.66 -18.79
N GLN A 208 10.94 3.83 -19.81
CA GLN A 208 11.14 4.87 -20.81
C GLN A 208 11.14 6.27 -20.20
N ARG A 209 10.16 6.59 -19.32
CA ARG A 209 10.10 7.89 -18.61
C ARG A 209 11.31 8.11 -17.71
N VAL A 210 11.73 7.06 -17.00
CA VAL A 210 12.90 7.07 -16.12
C VAL A 210 14.18 7.31 -16.92
N ALA A 211 14.38 6.63 -18.05
CA ALA A 211 15.57 6.77 -18.88
C ALA A 211 15.69 8.15 -19.56
N GLN A 212 14.56 8.83 -19.76
CA GLN A 212 14.47 10.15 -20.38
C GLN A 212 14.46 11.32 -19.38
N SER A 213 14.69 11.04 -18.08
CA SER A 213 14.70 12.07 -17.04
C SER A 213 15.86 11.90 -16.05
N ASP A 214 16.47 13.03 -15.69
CA ASP A 214 17.38 13.10 -14.55
C ASP A 214 16.61 13.24 -13.22
N GLU A 215 17.35 13.37 -12.11
CA GLU A 215 16.78 13.48 -10.76
C GLU A 215 15.84 14.70 -10.60
N GLN A 216 16.08 15.79 -11.33
CA GLN A 216 15.27 17.02 -11.25
C GLN A 216 13.97 16.88 -12.06
N GLN A 217 14.03 16.15 -13.16
CA GLN A 217 12.91 15.95 -14.08
C GLN A 217 12.06 14.70 -13.75
N ARG A 218 12.57 13.82 -12.88
CA ARG A 218 12.01 12.48 -12.63
C ARG A 218 10.54 12.52 -12.22
N VAL A 219 10.18 13.41 -11.29
CA VAL A 219 8.80 13.56 -10.81
C VAL A 219 7.89 13.95 -11.98
N ASP A 220 8.24 14.98 -12.74
CA ASP A 220 7.40 15.47 -13.85
C ASP A 220 7.24 14.42 -14.95
N ALA A 221 8.33 13.69 -15.27
CA ALA A 221 8.30 12.62 -16.26
C ALA A 221 7.34 11.49 -15.86
N LEU A 222 7.33 11.10 -14.58
CA LEU A 222 6.44 10.06 -14.05
C LEU A 222 5.00 10.55 -13.88
N LEU A 223 4.79 11.82 -13.51
CA LEU A 223 3.47 12.43 -13.48
C LEU A 223 2.79 12.46 -14.85
N GLY A 224 3.56 12.41 -15.94
CA GLY A 224 3.06 12.26 -17.31
C GLY A 224 2.46 10.88 -17.65
N LEU A 225 2.36 9.95 -16.69
CA LEU A 225 1.66 8.67 -16.83
C LEU A 225 0.16 8.87 -16.52
N GLU A 226 -0.60 9.28 -17.53
CA GLU A 226 -2.05 9.58 -17.42
C GLU A 226 -2.86 8.38 -16.91
N GLU A 227 -2.45 7.15 -17.24
CA GLU A 227 -3.12 5.92 -16.77
C GLU A 227 -3.08 5.75 -15.25
N ILE A 228 -2.13 6.41 -14.58
CA ILE A 228 -1.96 6.36 -13.12
C ILE A 228 -2.50 7.64 -12.51
N PHE A 229 -2.01 8.80 -12.97
CA PHE A 229 -2.28 10.09 -12.32
C PHE A 229 -3.53 10.80 -12.84
N GLY A 230 -4.11 10.33 -13.94
CA GLY A 230 -5.16 11.05 -14.64
C GLY A 230 -4.66 12.36 -15.25
N ARG A 231 -5.61 13.19 -15.70
CA ARG A 231 -5.31 14.53 -16.24
C ARG A 231 -5.41 15.63 -15.20
N ASP A 232 -6.03 15.36 -14.07
CA ASP A 232 -6.30 16.35 -13.03
C ASP A 232 -5.07 16.61 -12.15
N LEU A 233 -4.46 15.56 -11.62
CA LEU A 233 -3.37 15.69 -10.64
C LEU A 233 -2.11 16.37 -11.18
N PRO A 234 -1.60 16.05 -12.40
CA PRO A 234 -0.42 16.73 -12.94
C PRO A 234 -0.62 18.24 -13.17
N HIS A 235 -1.86 18.72 -13.28
CA HIS A 235 -2.19 20.14 -13.43
C HIS A 235 -2.56 20.82 -12.11
N ASN A 236 -2.58 20.09 -10.99
CA ASN A 236 -2.83 20.65 -9.66
C ASN A 236 -1.50 21.07 -9.01
N ALA A 237 -1.30 22.38 -8.84
CA ALA A 237 -0.03 22.92 -8.32
C ALA A 237 0.30 22.45 -6.88
N GLN A 238 -0.71 22.30 -6.01
CA GLN A 238 -0.53 21.82 -4.63
C GLN A 238 -0.11 20.34 -4.62
N PHE A 239 -0.70 19.53 -5.48
CA PHE A 239 -0.31 18.14 -5.67
C PHE A 239 1.15 18.02 -6.12
N VAL A 240 1.50 18.68 -7.23
CA VAL A 240 2.85 18.62 -7.80
C VAL A 240 3.90 19.11 -6.80
N ALA A 241 3.63 20.22 -6.10
CA ALA A 241 4.53 20.73 -5.07
C ALA A 241 4.72 19.74 -3.90
N GLY A 242 3.64 19.10 -3.43
CA GLY A 242 3.70 18.08 -2.38
C GLY A 242 4.56 16.88 -2.78
N ILE A 243 4.37 16.35 -4.00
CA ILE A 243 5.15 15.22 -4.49
C ILE A 243 6.62 15.59 -4.69
N ARG A 244 6.93 16.76 -5.26
CA ARG A 244 8.32 17.22 -5.45
C ARG A 244 9.03 17.42 -4.11
N ALA A 245 8.36 17.97 -3.11
CA ALA A 245 8.93 18.13 -1.77
C ALA A 245 9.24 16.77 -1.13
N ALA A 246 8.32 15.81 -1.22
CA ALA A 246 8.53 14.45 -0.72
C ALA A 246 9.66 13.72 -1.46
N TRP A 247 9.72 13.85 -2.80
CA TRP A 247 10.82 13.34 -3.61
C TRP A 247 12.17 13.89 -3.17
N GLN A 248 12.25 15.20 -2.93
CA GLN A 248 13.49 15.83 -2.47
C GLN A 248 13.95 15.29 -1.10
N GLN A 249 13.01 15.02 -0.18
CA GLN A 249 13.35 14.37 1.10
C GLN A 249 13.96 12.98 0.88
N LEU A 250 13.37 12.18 -0.01
CA LEU A 250 13.89 10.85 -0.36
C LEU A 250 15.28 10.93 -1.02
N ALA A 251 15.44 11.78 -2.03
CA ALA A 251 16.70 11.93 -2.76
C ALA A 251 17.84 12.43 -1.87
N THR A 252 17.55 13.27 -0.88
CA THR A 252 18.56 13.87 -0.01
C THR A 252 18.91 12.99 1.19
N HIS A 253 17.93 12.28 1.76
CA HIS A 253 18.07 11.65 3.08
C HIS A 253 17.87 10.13 3.07
N GLY A 254 17.35 9.55 1.98
CA GLY A 254 16.89 8.17 1.95
C GLY A 254 15.51 7.99 2.59
N ALA A 255 14.90 6.84 2.34
CA ALA A 255 13.53 6.51 2.68
C ALA A 255 13.26 6.57 4.19
N ARG A 256 14.09 5.91 5.00
CA ARG A 256 13.88 5.83 6.45
C ARG A 256 13.88 7.21 7.12
N GLU A 257 14.85 8.04 6.79
CA GLU A 257 14.98 9.39 7.35
C GLU A 257 13.90 10.34 6.81
N ALA A 258 13.50 10.22 5.54
CA ALA A 258 12.38 10.96 4.99
C ALA A 258 11.06 10.62 5.71
N VAL A 259 10.82 9.35 6.05
CA VAL A 259 9.66 8.92 6.85
C VAL A 259 9.73 9.53 8.26
N ALA A 260 10.89 9.52 8.90
CA ALA A 260 11.08 10.12 10.22
C ALA A 260 10.80 11.63 10.23
N ARG A 261 11.15 12.34 9.15
CA ARG A 261 10.91 13.78 9.00
C ARG A 261 9.43 14.09 8.77
N ALA A 262 8.75 13.29 7.94
CA ALA A 262 7.33 13.46 7.66
C ALA A 262 6.44 13.27 8.91
N LEU A 263 6.86 12.44 9.88
CA LEU A 263 6.16 12.29 11.16
C LEU A 263 6.11 13.59 12.00
N ASN A 264 7.06 14.50 11.81
CA ASN A 264 7.21 15.70 12.62
C ASN A 264 6.77 16.98 11.88
N SER A 265 6.26 16.84 10.66
CA SER A 265 5.94 17.95 9.76
C SER A 265 4.50 18.43 9.86
#